data_AF-A0A432RUN1-F1
#
_entry.id   AF-A0A432RUN1-F1
#
_cell.length_a   1.000
_cell.length_b   1.000
_cell.length_c   1.000
_cell.angle_alpha   90.00
_cell.angle_beta   90.00
_cell.angle_gamma   90.00
#
_symmetry.space_group_name_H-M   'P 1'
#
loop_
_entity.id
_entity.type
_entity.pdbx_description
1 polymer ?
#
loop_
_entity_poly.entity_id
_entity_poly.type
_entity_poly.pdbx_seq_one_letter_code
_entity_poly.pdbx_strand_id
1 'polypeptide(L)' 'MVSVYDWAELLAPPGKTEQFQYAYAVAKGDDQWLQRMDQFVSDIKLDGRLEKAAKHYNLTPIIIRE' A
#
# COMPACT_ATOMS: atom_id res chain seq x y z
N MET A 1 -14.84 1.82 -5.57
CA MET A 1 -15.96 0.91 -5.89
C MET A 1 -17.17 1.78 -6.17
N VAL A 2 -17.56 1.96 -7.44
CA VAL A 2 -18.74 2.76 -7.84
C VAL A 2 -20.05 1.95 -7.81
N SER A 3 -19.94 0.66 -7.48
CA SER A 3 -21.03 -0.32 -7.45
C SER A 3 -22.14 -0.08 -6.40
N VAL A 4 -22.19 1.06 -5.72
CA VAL A 4 -23.22 1.30 -4.69
C VAL A 4 -24.50 1.88 -5.32
N TYR A 5 -24.39 2.60 -6.45
CA TYR A 5 -25.53 3.31 -7.06
C TYR A 5 -25.50 3.25 -8.59
N ASP A 6 -26.68 3.11 -9.19
CA ASP A 6 -26.98 3.02 -10.62
C ASP A 6 -26.78 4.34 -11.39
N TRP A 7 -26.74 5.47 -10.68
CA TRP A 7 -26.53 6.81 -11.25
C TRP A 7 -25.09 7.30 -11.16
N ALA A 8 -24.18 6.57 -10.50
CA ALA A 8 -22.81 7.03 -10.26
C ALA A 8 -21.84 6.58 -11.37
N GLU A 9 -21.00 7.51 -11.83
CA GLU A 9 -19.92 7.26 -12.79
C GLU A 9 -18.54 7.51 -12.15
N LEU A 10 -17.56 6.65 -12.43
CA LEU A 10 -16.19 6.83 -11.95
C LEU A 10 -15.40 7.71 -12.94
N LEU A 11 -15.11 8.95 -12.55
CA LEU A 11 -14.24 9.82 -13.32
C LEU A 11 -12.76 9.53 -12.99
N ALA A 12 -12.01 9.07 -13.98
CA ALA A 12 -10.57 8.90 -13.85
C ALA A 12 -9.84 10.25 -13.99
N PRO A 13 -8.76 10.49 -13.24
CA PRO A 13 -7.94 11.68 -13.44
C PRO A 13 -7.30 11.66 -14.85
N PRO A 14 -7.13 12.82 -15.51
CA PRO A 14 -6.63 12.92 -16.89
C PRO A 14 -5.16 12.52 -17.05
N GLY A 15 -4.47 12.21 -15.94
CA GLY A 15 -3.07 11.80 -15.91
C GLY A 15 -2.71 11.13 -14.58
N LYS A 16 -1.44 10.74 -14.44
CA LYS A 16 -0.94 10.18 -13.17
C LYS A 16 -1.04 11.23 -12.07
N THR A 17 -1.61 10.84 -10.93
CA THR A 17 -1.56 11.62 -9.71
C THR A 17 -0.19 11.45 -9.05
N GLU A 18 0.19 12.43 -8.23
CA GLU A 18 1.27 12.27 -7.26
C GLU A 18 1.06 10.99 -6.45
N GLN A 19 2.11 10.18 -6.35
CA GLN A 19 2.09 8.91 -5.64
C GLN A 19 2.67 9.13 -4.26
N PHE A 20 1.85 8.96 -3.23
CA PHE A 20 2.31 9.00 -1.85
C PHE A 20 2.69 7.59 -1.41
N GLN A 21 3.92 7.43 -0.94
CA GLN A 21 4.38 6.19 -0.34
C GLN A 21 3.97 6.14 1.14
N TYR A 22 3.43 5.00 1.56
CA TYR A 22 3.14 4.73 2.97
C TYR A 22 4.33 4.04 3.62
N ALA A 23 4.61 4.38 4.87
CA ALA A 23 5.68 3.80 5.66
C ALA A 23 5.26 3.66 7.13
N TYR A 24 5.97 2.81 7.86
CA TYR A 24 5.85 2.72 9.31
C TYR A 24 6.71 3.81 9.95
N ALA A 25 6.10 4.67 10.77
CA ALA A 25 6.84 5.65 11.55
C ALA A 25 7.60 4.94 12.69
N VAL A 26 8.87 5.31 12.86
CA VAL A 26 9.75 4.81 13.94
C VAL A 26 10.40 5.99 14.67
N ALA A 27 10.89 5.74 15.89
CA ALA A 27 11.59 6.75 16.66
C ALA A 27 12.89 7.17 15.95
N LYS A 28 13.18 8.47 15.93
CA LYS A 28 14.40 9.00 15.32
C LYS A 28 15.63 8.58 16.15
N GLY A 29 16.60 7.94 15.50
CA GLY A 29 17.86 7.49 16.13
C GLY A 29 17.84 6.05 16.64
N ASP A 30 16.74 5.32 16.46
CA ASP A 30 16.67 3.88 16.75
C ASP A 30 16.91 3.05 15.49
N ASP A 31 18.19 2.95 15.11
CA ASP A 31 18.60 2.29 13.86
C ASP A 31 18.30 0.79 13.88
N GLN A 32 18.39 0.14 15.05
CA GLN A 32 18.10 -1.29 15.18
C GLN A 32 16.61 -1.56 14.92
N TRP A 33 15.73 -0.72 15.47
CA TRP A 33 14.30 -0.84 15.23
C TRP A 33 13.92 -0.52 13.80
N LEU A 34 14.52 0.54 13.22
CA LEU A 34 14.33 0.88 11.81
C LEU A 34 14.70 -0.32 10.91
N GLN A 35 15.87 -0.91 11.11
CA GLN A 35 16.32 -2.06 10.32
C GLN A 35 15.37 -3.26 10.47
N ARG A 36 14.85 -3.50 11.68
CA ARG A 36 13.88 -4.57 11.92
C ARG A 36 12.56 -4.35 11.15
N MET A 37 12.09 -3.11 11.07
CA MET A 37 10.89 -2.74 10.32
C MET A 37 11.13 -2.83 8.81
N ASP A 38 12.27 -2.35 8.32
CA ASP A 38 12.62 -2.46 6.90
C ASP A 38 12.70 -3.92 6.45
N GLN A 39 13.34 -4.78 7.24
CA GLN A 39 13.39 -6.21 6.95
C GLN A 39 11.99 -6.84 6.94
N PHE A 40 11.14 -6.50 7.91
CA PHE A 40 9.75 -6.97 7.92
C PHE A 40 9.00 -6.59 6.65
N VAL A 41 9.08 -5.31 6.24
CA VAL A 41 8.39 -4.82 5.05
C VAL A 41 8.92 -5.50 3.79
N SER A 42 10.23 -5.72 3.70
CA SER A 42 10.86 -6.47 2.61
C SER A 42 10.33 -7.91 2.55
N ASP A 43 10.36 -8.63 3.67
CA ASP A 43 9.92 -10.02 3.76
C ASP A 43 8.45 -10.17 3.33
N ILE A 44 7.53 -9.32 3.83
CA ILE A 44 6.09 -9.44 3.52
C ILE A 44 5.75 -9.09 2.06
N LYS A 45 6.58 -8.28 1.41
CA LYS A 45 6.46 -7.98 -0.02
C LYS A 45 6.84 -9.21 -0.85
N LEU A 46 7.91 -9.90 -0.45
CA LEU A 46 8.45 -11.07 -1.17
C LEU A 46 7.64 -12.35 -0.91
N ASP A 47 7.21 -12.58 0.33
CA ASP A 47 6.53 -13.82 0.74
C ASP A 47 5.03 -13.84 0.45
N GLY A 48 4.48 -12.74 -0.08
CA GLY A 48 3.07 -12.62 -0.49
C GLY A 48 2.09 -12.31 0.64
N ARG A 49 2.53 -12.16 1.90
CA ARG A 49 1.65 -11.73 3.00
C ARG A 49 1.02 -10.37 2.74
N LEU A 50 1.77 -9.43 2.16
CA LEU A 50 1.24 -8.11 1.79
C LEU A 50 0.14 -8.22 0.73
N GLU A 51 0.36 -9.04 -0.30
CA GLU A 51 -0.63 -9.24 -1.36
C GLU A 51 -1.91 -9.90 -0.83
N LYS A 52 -1.76 -10.89 0.06
CA LYS A 52 -2.89 -11.55 0.72
C LYS A 52 -3.73 -10.56 1.53
N ALA A 53 -3.09 -9.72 2.35
CA ALA A 53 -3.78 -8.70 3.13
C ALA A 53 -4.47 -7.67 2.22
N ALA A 54 -3.79 -7.19 1.18
CA ALA A 54 -4.36 -6.22 0.25
C ALA A 54 -5.57 -6.77 -0.51
N LYS A 55 -5.56 -8.04 -0.92
CA LYS A 55 -6.73 -8.70 -1.52
C LYS A 55 -7.91 -8.74 -0.55
N HIS A 56 -7.65 -9.12 0.71
CA HIS A 56 -8.69 -9.21 1.73
C HIS A 56 -9.37 -7.87 2.03
N TYR A 57 -8.61 -6.76 1.99
CA TYR A 57 -9.10 -5.41 2.27
C TYR A 57 -9.40 -4.57 1.02
N ASN A 58 -9.42 -5.18 -0.18
CA ASN A 58 -9.64 -4.47 -1.45
C ASN A 58 -8.63 -3.33 -1.72
N LEU A 59 -7.40 -3.46 -1.22
CA LEU A 59 -6.28 -2.52 -1.38
C LEU A 59 -5.28 -2.97 -2.46
N THR A 60 -5.59 -4.00 -3.25
CA THR A 60 -4.69 -4.49 -4.31
C THR A 60 -4.18 -3.40 -5.27
N PRO A 61 -5.00 -2.41 -5.71
CA PRO A 61 -4.54 -1.38 -6.64
C PRO A 61 -3.43 -0.46 -6.13
N ILE A 62 -3.23 -0.37 -4.81
CA ILE A 62 -2.24 0.54 -4.20
C ILE A 62 -0.94 -0.17 -3.80
N ILE A 63 -0.81 -1.47 -4.06
CA ILE A 63 0.45 -2.18 -3.81
C ILE A 63 1.48 -1.71 -4.82
N ILE A 64 2.59 -1.17 -4.32
CA ILE A 64 3.78 -0.89 -5.11
C ILE A 64 4.49 -2.23 -5.37
N ARG A 65 4.58 -2.61 -6.64
CA ARG A 65 5.42 -3.71 -7.12
C ARG A 65 6.67 -3.07 -7.71
N GLU A 66 7.77 -3.14 -6.98
CA GLU A 66 9.10 -2.82 -7.52
C GLU A 66 9.68 -4.06 -8.20
#